data_AF-A0A9X2JLT7-F1
#
_entry.id   AF-A0A9X2JLT7-F1
#
_cell.length_a   1.000
_cell.length_b   1.000
_cell.length_c   1.000
_cell.angle_alpha   90.00
_cell.angle_beta   90.00
_cell.angle_gamma   90.00
#
_symmetry.space_group_name_H-M   'P 1'
#
loop_
_entity.id
_entity.type
_entity.pdbx_description
1 polymer ?
#
loop_
_entity_poly.entity_id
_entity_poly.type
_entity_poly.pdbx_seq_one_letter_code
_entity_poly.pdbx_strand_id
1 'polypeptide(L)' 'MSETANMALSRLVEEHNFPSVVLKDVFTRMQSNQLGNNDEEAKEAYVWQQVRFLENYLKYMEVE' A
#
# COMPACT_ATOMS: atom_id res chain seq x y z
N MET A 1 16.05 8.38 10.11
CA MET A 1 15.32 7.09 10.17
C MET A 1 14.78 6.84 8.78
N SER A 2 14.96 5.62 8.23
CA SER A 2 14.35 5.25 6.95
C SER A 2 12.83 5.22 7.12
N GLU A 3 12.08 5.70 6.13
CA GLU A 3 10.60 5.56 6.11
C GLU A 3 10.24 4.07 6.07
N THR A 4 9.25 3.66 6.87
CA THR A 4 8.73 2.28 6.85
C THR A 4 7.60 2.16 5.82
N ALA A 5 7.35 0.95 5.33
CA ALA A 5 6.31 0.72 4.31
C ALA A 5 4.90 1.18 4.75
N ASN A 6 4.56 1.01 6.04
CA ASN A 6 3.28 1.46 6.59
C ASN A 6 3.17 2.99 6.63
N MET A 7 4.28 3.70 6.93
CA MET A 7 4.30 5.17 6.90
C MET A 7 4.07 5.68 5.47
N ALA A 8 4.76 5.09 4.48
CA ALA A 8 4.58 5.44 3.08
C ALA A 8 3.14 5.17 2.60
N LEU A 9 2.56 4.04 3.01
CA LEU A 9 1.17 3.69 2.67
C LEU A 9 0.18 4.69 3.26
N SER A 10 0.29 5.01 4.56
CA SER A 10 -0.58 5.99 5.21
C SER A 10 -0.47 7.36 4.54
N ARG A 11 0.76 7.81 4.27
CA ARG A 11 1.02 9.08 3.58
C ARG A 11 0.32 9.13 2.23
N LEU A 12 0.45 8.09 1.40
CA LEU A 12 -0.24 8.05 0.10
C LEU A 12 -1.75 8.16 0.23
N VAL A 13 -2.36 7.40 1.14
CA VAL A 13 -3.81 7.39 1.36
C VAL A 13 -4.33 8.74 1.88
N GLU A 14 -3.53 9.45 2.70
CA GLU A 14 -3.88 10.76 3.23
C GLU A 14 -3.68 11.89 2.21
N GLU A 15 -2.63 11.82 1.40
CA GLU A 15 -2.25 12.87 0.43
C GLU A 15 -3.06 12.79 -0.88
N HIS A 16 -3.61 11.61 -1.22
CA HIS A 16 -4.26 11.39 -2.51
C HIS A 16 -5.66 10.77 -2.40
N ASN A 17 -6.54 11.18 -3.32
CA ASN A 17 -7.89 10.62 -3.42
C ASN A 17 -7.91 9.38 -4.32
N PHE A 18 -7.83 8.20 -3.70
CA PHE A 18 -8.03 6.94 -4.39
C PHE A 18 -9.51 6.54 -4.41
N PRO A 19 -10.00 5.87 -5.47
CA PRO A 19 -11.32 5.26 -5.45
C PRO A 19 -11.46 4.28 -4.30
N SER A 20 -12.64 4.25 -3.67
CA SER A 20 -12.93 3.38 -2.52
C SER A 20 -12.69 1.89 -2.82
N VAL A 21 -12.91 1.46 -4.06
CA VAL A 21 -12.63 0.08 -4.50
C VAL A 21 -11.14 -0.26 -4.44
N VAL A 22 -10.27 0.68 -4.80
CA VAL A 22 -8.81 0.52 -4.79
C VAL A 22 -8.32 0.43 -3.35
N LEU A 23 -8.76 1.34 -2.48
CA LEU A 23 -8.41 1.33 -1.06
C LEU A 23 -8.91 0.06 -0.36
N LYS A 24 -10.14 -0.39 -0.67
CA LYS A 24 -10.70 -1.62 -0.11
C LYS A 24 -9.87 -2.85 -0.47
N ASP A 25 -9.45 -2.97 -1.73
CA ASP A 25 -8.60 -4.08 -2.18
C ASP A 25 -7.24 -4.09 -1.47
N VAL A 26 -6.57 -2.93 -1.42
CA VAL A 26 -5.30 -2.76 -0.69
C VAL A 26 -5.43 -3.16 0.79
N PHE A 27 -6.44 -2.65 1.50
CA PHE A 27 -6.62 -2.98 2.91
C PHE A 27 -6.98 -4.44 3.15
N THR A 28 -7.74 -5.07 2.25
CA THR A 28 -8.07 -6.51 2.34
C THR A 28 -6.81 -7.37 2.19
N ARG A 29 -5.92 -7.01 1.26
CA ARG A 29 -4.63 -7.67 1.06
C ARG A 29 -3.71 -7.50 2.26
N MET A 30 -3.67 -6.30 2.83
CA MET A 30 -2.89 -6.00 4.05
C MET A 30 -3.34 -6.86 5.23
N GLN A 31 -4.66 -6.96 5.47
CA GLN A 31 -5.22 -7.82 6.52
C GLN A 31 -4.86 -9.30 6.29
N SER A 32 -4.96 -9.78 5.06
CA SER A 32 -4.63 -11.17 4.71
C SER A 32 -3.16 -11.49 4.96
N ASN A 33 -2.25 -10.57 4.63
CA ASN A 33 -0.82 -10.72 4.88
C ASN A 33 -0.47 -10.74 6.37
N GLN A 34 -1.16 -9.94 7.19
CA GLN A 34 -0.97 -9.97 8.64
C GLN A 34 -1.36 -11.31 9.28
N LEU A 35 -2.38 -11.99 8.71
CA LEU A 35 -2.88 -13.27 9.21
C LEU A 35 -2.06 -14.48 8.72
N GLY A 36 -1.41 -14.38 7.56
CA GLY A 36 -0.77 -15.51 6.89
C GLY A 36 0.74 -15.61 7.03
N ASN A 37 1.42 -14.59 7.56
CA ASN A 37 2.87 -14.50 7.57
C ASN A 37 3.40 -14.30 9.00
N ASN A 38 4.43 -15.03 9.43
CA ASN A 38 5.06 -14.86 10.75
C ASN A 38 6.40 -14.14 10.68
N ASP A 39 6.89 -13.90 9.46
CA ASP A 39 8.13 -13.19 9.19
C ASP A 39 7.86 -11.69 9.03
N GLU A 40 8.54 -10.86 9.83
CA GLU A 40 8.36 -9.40 9.83
C GLU A 40 8.92 -8.74 8.57
N GLU A 41 10.03 -9.24 8.03
CA GLU A 41 10.64 -8.72 6.81
C GLU A 41 9.76 -9.02 5.58
N ALA A 42 9.22 -10.23 5.51
CA ALA A 42 8.27 -10.61 4.47
C ALA A 42 6.96 -9.81 4.58
N LYS A 43 6.50 -9.51 5.80
CA LYS A 43 5.35 -8.61 6.01
C LYS A 43 5.63 -7.23 5.45
N GLU A 44 6.76 -6.64 5.80
CA GLU A 44 7.16 -5.31 5.33
C GLU A 44 7.31 -5.26 3.81
N ALA A 45 7.96 -6.26 3.22
CA ALA A 45 8.11 -6.37 1.77
C ALA A 45 6.75 -6.42 1.04
N TYR A 46 5.76 -7.10 1.64
CA TYR A 46 4.40 -7.14 1.10
C TYR A 46 3.70 -5.77 1.17
N VAL A 47 3.90 -5.02 2.25
CA VAL A 47 3.37 -3.64 2.35
C VAL A 47 3.97 -2.75 1.26
N TRP A 48 5.28 -2.85 1.01
CA TRP A 48 5.95 -2.13 -0.10
C TRP A 48 5.39 -2.47 -1.48
N GLN A 49 4.85 -3.67 -1.69
CA GLN A 49 4.14 -4.00 -2.93
C GLN A 49 2.85 -3.19 -3.07
N GLN A 50 2.10 -2.98 -1.98
CA GLN A 50 0.89 -2.16 -2.00
C GLN A 50 1.19 -0.67 -2.21
N VAL A 51 2.26 -0.17 -1.59
CA VAL A 51 2.75 1.20 -1.83
C VAL A 51 3.03 1.44 -3.31
N ARG A 52 3.84 0.58 -3.93
CA ARG A 52 4.17 0.70 -5.36
C ARG A 52 2.95 0.58 -6.27
N PHE A 53 1.97 -0.23 -5.89
CA PHE A 53 0.71 -0.33 -6.63
C PHE A 53 -0.04 1.01 -6.63
N LEU A 54 -0.17 1.66 -5.47
CA LEU A 54 -0.81 2.98 -5.37
C LEU A 54 -0.02 4.07 -6.09
N GLU A 55 1.31 4.09 -5.97
CA GLU A 55 2.15 5.04 -6.71
C GLU A 55 1.99 4.89 -8.23
N ASN A 56 1.94 3.65 -8.72
CA ASN A 56 1.72 3.39 -10.14
C ASN A 56 0.31 3.80 -10.57
N TYR A 57 -0.70 3.55 -9.73
CA TYR A 57 -2.06 4.00 -9.99
C TYR A 57 -2.11 5.53 -10.21
N LEU A 58 -1.47 6.30 -9.33
CA LEU A 58 -1.39 7.77 -9.49
C LEU A 58 -0.71 8.16 -10.80
N LYS A 59 0.42 7.55 -11.13
CA LYS A 59 1.13 7.81 -12.39
C LYS A 59 0.27 7.53 -13.62
N TYR A 60 -0.56 6.49 -13.59
CA TYR A 60 -1.46 6.20 -14.72
C TYR A 60 -2.60 7.22 -14.83
N MET A 61 -3.14 7.68 -13.71
CA MET A 61 -4.19 8.70 -13.69
C MET A 61 -3.70 10.11 -14.07
N GLU A 62 -2.41 10.41 -13.87
CA GLU A 62 -1.81 11.69 -14.27
C GLU A 62 -1.47 11.76 -15.77
N VAL A 63 -1.48 10.62 -16.46
CA VAL A 63 -1.18 10.51 -17.90
C VAL A 63 -2.46 10.58 -18.76
N GLU A 64 -3.63 10.54 -18.15
CA GLU A 64 -4.95 10.79 -18.79
C GLU A 64 -5.38 12.26 -18.66
#